data_AF-A0A9P5WYT2-F1
#
_entry.id   AF-A0A9P5WYT2-F1
#
_cell.length_a   1.000
_cell.length_b   1.000
_cell.length_c   1.000
_cell.angle_alpha   90.00
_cell.angle_beta   90.00
_cell.angle_gamma   90.00
#
_symmetry.space_group_name_H-M   'P 1'
#
loop_
_entity.id
_entity.type
_entity.pdbx_description
1 polymer ?
#
loop_
_entity_poly.entity_id
_entity_poly.type
_entity_poly.pdbx_seq_one_letter_code
_entity_poly.pdbx_strand_id
1 'polypeptide(L)' 'ENPEPLLTLEGEWEHTIEKIIDEQKQGRGKQYLVQWKGFGSSDDEWLPGRVLKGNEVLDHWEKRDEDEFS' A
#
# COMPACT_ATOMS: atom_id res chain seq x y z
N GLU A 1 -13.00 -1.58 -23.05
CA GLU A 1 -13.40 -2.02 -21.71
C GLU A 1 -12.12 -2.10 -20.89
N ASN A 2 -11.94 -1.14 -19.99
CA ASN A 2 -10.80 -1.10 -19.08
C ASN A 2 -11.20 -1.99 -17.90
N PRO A 3 -10.58 -3.15 -17.65
CA PRO A 3 -10.96 -3.96 -16.51
C PRO A 3 -10.63 -3.13 -15.27
N GLU A 4 -11.68 -2.67 -14.59
CA GLU A 4 -11.57 -2.17 -13.23
C GLU A 4 -10.83 -3.28 -12.46
N PRO A 5 -9.66 -3.00 -11.86
CA PRO A 5 -8.95 -4.03 -11.13
C PRO A 5 -9.92 -4.55 -10.09
N LEU A 6 -10.22 -5.84 -10.17
CA LEU A 6 -10.96 -6.56 -9.16
C LEU A 6 -10.08 -6.52 -7.91
N LEU A 7 -10.15 -5.40 -7.19
CA LEU A 7 -9.79 -5.30 -5.79
C LEU A 7 -10.79 -6.21 -5.08
N THR A 8 -10.49 -7.50 -5.08
CA THR A 8 -11.16 -8.49 -4.25
C THR A 8 -11.06 -7.99 -2.83
N LEU A 9 -12.17 -7.40 -2.38
CA LEU A 9 -12.79 -7.62 -1.09
C LEU A 9 -11.85 -8.19 -0.04
N GLU A 10 -11.56 -7.41 1.00
CA GLU A 10 -11.66 -7.94 2.37
C GLU A 10 -10.57 -8.93 2.84
N GLY A 11 -9.29 -8.66 2.53
CA GLY A 11 -8.16 -9.21 3.30
C GLY A 11 -7.13 -10.06 2.55
N GLU A 12 -7.27 -10.30 1.25
CA GLU A 12 -6.32 -11.16 0.53
C GLU A 12 -5.04 -10.46 0.03
N TRP A 13 -4.99 -9.12 0.10
CA TRP A 13 -3.80 -8.35 -0.31
C TRP A 13 -2.65 -8.47 0.70
N GLU A 14 -2.96 -8.79 1.96
CA GLU A 14 -1.98 -8.86 3.06
C GLU A 14 -0.89 -9.92 2.82
N HIS A 15 -1.23 -11.01 2.13
CA HIS A 15 -0.26 -12.06 1.81
C HIS A 15 0.54 -11.81 0.54
N THR A 16 0.09 -10.89 -0.31
CA THR A 16 0.79 -10.56 -1.56
C THR A 16 1.65 -9.31 -1.42
N ILE A 17 1.36 -8.39 -0.49
CA ILE A 17 2.18 -7.19 -0.27
C ILE A 17 3.44 -7.57 0.54
N GLU A 18 4.62 -7.29 -0.02
CA GLU A 18 5.90 -7.44 0.66
C GLU A 18 6.17 -6.29 1.64
N LYS A 19 6.03 -5.04 1.17
CA LYS A 19 6.24 -3.82 1.95
C LYS A 19 5.70 -2.60 1.23
N ILE A 20 5.49 -1.52 1.98
CA ILE A 20 5.32 -0.18 1.41
C ILE A 20 6.73 0.37 1.11
N ILE A 21 6.88 0.97 -0.07
CA ILE A 21 8.16 1.52 -0.55
C ILE A 21 8.13 3.04 -0.56
N ASP A 22 6.97 3.63 -0.78
CA ASP A 22 6.80 5.07 -0.90
C ASP A 22 5.40 5.50 -0.42
N GLU A 23 5.27 6.76 0.01
CA GLU A 23 3.97 7.38 0.28
C GLU A 23 3.87 8.73 -0.39
N GLN A 24 2.71 9.02 -0.96
CA GLN A 24 2.43 10.33 -1.53
C GLN A 24 1.08 10.86 -1.10
N LYS A 25 1.01 12.17 -0.85
CA LYS A 25 -0.26 12.88 -0.68
C LYS A 25 -0.88 13.14 -2.05
N GLN A 26 -2.05 12.55 -2.30
CA GLN A 26 -2.83 12.80 -3.50
C GLN A 26 -4.17 13.47 -3.14
N GLY A 27 -4.26 14.77 -3.41
CA GLY A 27 -5.47 15.57 -3.17
C GLY A 27 -5.90 15.57 -1.70
N ARG A 28 -7.05 14.98 -1.40
CA ARG A 28 -7.63 14.90 -0.05
C ARG A 28 -7.23 13.64 0.73
N GLY A 29 -6.33 12.79 0.18
CA GLY A 29 -5.93 11.54 0.81
C GLY A 29 -4.43 11.25 0.66
N LYS A 30 -4.01 10.14 1.26
CA LYS A 30 -2.68 9.55 1.08
C LYS A 30 -2.80 8.28 0.23
N GLN A 31 -1.82 8.08 -0.64
CA GLN A 31 -1.58 6.84 -1.37
C GLN A 31 -0.22 6.30 -0.98
N TYR A 32 -0.08 4.99 -1.04
CA TYR A 32 1.12 4.28 -0.67
C TYR A 32 1.48 3.34 -1.81
N LEU A 33 2.75 3.36 -2.20
CA LEU A 33 3.30 2.46 -3.18
C LEU A 33 3.61 1.13 -2.50
N VAL A 34 2.90 0.07 -2.88
CA VAL A 34 3.13 -1.28 -2.36
C VAL A 34 4.02 -2.07 -3.31
N GLN A 35 4.96 -2.81 -2.73
CA GLN A 35 5.72 -3.85 -3.42
C GLN A 35 5.01 -5.18 -3.26
N TRP A 36 4.83 -5.92 -4.35
CA TRP A 36 4.31 -7.28 -4.31
C TRP A 36 5.41 -8.29 -4.05
N LYS A 37 5.15 -9.27 -3.19
CA LYS A 37 6.08 -10.35 -2.87
C LYS A 37 6.23 -11.28 -4.07
N GLY A 38 7.46 -11.41 -4.57
CA GLY A 38 7.78 -12.30 -5.70
C GLY A 38 7.55 -11.69 -7.08
N PHE A 39 7.01 -10.47 -7.16
CA PHE A 39 7.00 -9.66 -8.37
C PHE A 39 8.04 -8.54 -8.19
N GLY A 40 8.84 -8.25 -9.21
CA GLY A 40 9.87 -7.21 -9.10
C GLY A 40 9.26 -5.82 -8.99
N SER A 41 10.11 -4.79 -8.82
CA SER A 41 9.73 -3.37 -8.71
C SER A 41 8.92 -2.79 -9.89
N SER A 42 8.68 -3.59 -10.92
CA SER A 42 7.89 -3.22 -12.08
C SER A 42 6.39 -3.45 -11.88
N ASP A 43 6.00 -4.21 -10.84
CA ASP A 43 4.60 -4.44 -10.47
C ASP A 43 4.15 -3.53 -9.32
N ASP A 44 5.02 -2.65 -8.81
CA ASP A 44 4.71 -1.78 -7.69
C ASP A 44 3.47 -0.92 -8.00
N GLU A 45 2.46 -0.94 -7.12
CA GLU A 45 1.17 -0.29 -7.35
C GLU A 45 0.82 0.74 -6.27
N TRP A 46 0.20 1.84 -6.68
CA TRP A 46 -0.25 2.90 -5.78
C TRP A 46 -1.64 2.61 -5.22
N LEU A 47 -1.70 2.22 -3.96
CA LEU A 47 -2.95 1.94 -3.26
C LEU A 47 -3.36 3.08 -2.32
N PRO A 48 -4.65 3.44 -2.26
CA PRO A 48 -5.10 4.43 -1.29
C PRO A 48 -4.97 3.87 0.13
N GLY A 49 -4.60 4.72 1.10
CA GLY A 49 -4.45 4.30 2.49
C GLY A 49 -5.69 3.63 3.11
N ARG A 50 -6.87 3.88 2.54
CA ARG A 50 -8.12 3.20 2.94
C ARG A 50 -8.13 1.70 2.63
N VAL A 51 -7.45 1.28 1.56
CA VAL A 51 -7.33 -0.14 1.16
C VAL A 51 -6.30 -0.85 2.03
N LEU A 52 -5.23 -0.14 2.41
CA LEU A 52 -4.20 -0.66 3.30
C LEU A 52 -4.58 -0.56 4.79
N LYS A 53 -5.70 0.11 5.09
CA LYS A 53 -6.15 0.33 6.46
C LYS A 53 -6.56 -0.99 7.10
N GLY A 54 -5.80 -1.43 8.09
CA GLY A 54 -5.98 -2.72 8.76
C GLY A 54 -4.86 -3.72 8.48
N ASN A 55 -3.93 -3.38 7.59
CA ASN A 55 -2.81 -4.25 7.24
C ASN A 55 -1.55 -3.92 8.07
N GLU A 56 -0.84 -4.95 8.52
CA GLU A 56 0.37 -4.83 9.35
C GLU A 56 1.50 -4.05 8.65
N VAL A 57 1.59 -4.14 7.31
CA VAL A 57 2.59 -3.36 6.54
C VAL A 57 2.35 -1.85 6.62
N LEU A 58 1.10 -1.39 6.66
CA LEU A 58 0.79 0.03 6.80
C LEU A 58 1.13 0.52 8.21
N ASP A 59 0.77 -0.27 9.23
CA ASP A 59 1.07 0.06 10.62
C ASP A 59 2.59 0.18 10.86
N HIS A 60 3.38 -0.72 10.29
CA HIS A 60 4.84 -0.65 10.36
C HIS A 60 5.40 0.56 9.60
N TRP A 61 4.79 0.96 8.48
CA TRP A 61 5.20 2.13 7.72
C TRP A 61 4.90 3.44 8.47
N GLU A 62 3.66 3.62 8.94
CA GLU A 62 3.26 4.84 9.66
C GLU A 62 4.04 5.01 10.98
N LYS A 63 4.35 3.91 11.69
CA LYS A 63 5.21 3.95 12.88
C LYS A 63 6.64 4.38 12.58
N ARG A 64 7.20 3.97 11.44
CA ARG A 64 8.57 4.35 11.05
C ARG A 64 8.66 5.84 10.74
N ASP A 65 7.68 6.38 10.03
CA ASP A 65 7.67 7.80 9.63
C ASP A 65 7.48 8.73 10.85
N GLU A 66 6.72 8.29 11.86
CA GLU A 66 6.48 9.07 13.09
C GLU A 66 7.76 9.23 13.95
N ASP A 67 8.67 8.26 13.96
CA ASP A 67 9.92 8.31 14.74
C ASP A 67 11.00 9.19 14.08
N GLU A 68 11.06 9.23 12.74
CA GLU A 68 12.03 10.05 11.98
C GLU A 68 11.66 11.54 11.91
N PHE A 69 10.41 11.89 12.24
CA PHE A 69 9.93 13.27 12.27
C PHE A 69 9.80 13.87 13.68
N SER A 70 10.27 13.17 14.73
CA SER A 70 10.17 13.61 16.13
C SER A 70 11.40 14.35 16.67
#